data_AF-J9G9W1-F1
#
_entry.id   AF-J9G9W1-F1
#
_cell.length_a   1.000
_cell.length_b   1.000
_cell.length_c   1.000
_cell.angle_alpha   90.00
_cell.angle_beta   90.00
_cell.angle_gamma   90.00
#
_symmetry.space_group_name_H-M   'P 1'
#
loop_
_entity.id
_entity.type
_entity.pdbx_description
1 polymer ?
#
loop_
_entity_poly.entity_id
_entity_poly.type
_entity_poly.pdbx_seq_one_letter_code
_entity_poly.pdbx_strand_id
1 'polypeptide(L)' 'MRIARYLLDLCRQLHLQLLMVTPSDNIHIVEDAISYVHYVERRGNASVLYDMPIVEYQTAYQTSEP' A
#
# COMPACT_ATOMS: atom_id res chain seq x y z
N MET A 1 3.42 13.40 7.29
CA MET A 1 4.59 12.53 7.04
C MET A 1 5.28 11.94 8.29
N ARG A 2 5.30 12.58 9.48
CA ARG A 2 6.04 12.05 10.67
C ARG A 2 5.33 10.94 11.47
N ILE A 3 4.00 10.92 11.48
CA ILE A 3 3.20 10.00 12.30
C ILE A 3 3.21 8.57 11.73
N ALA A 4 3.14 8.42 10.40
CA ALA A 4 3.14 7.12 9.74
C ALA A 4 4.42 6.33 10.00
N ARG A 5 5.59 6.97 9.84
CA ARG A 5 6.89 6.33 10.11
C ARG A 5 7.03 5.83 11.55
N TYR A 6 6.62 6.66 12.52
CA TYR A 6 6.67 6.27 13.93
C TYR A 6 5.80 5.03 14.22
N LEU A 7 4.58 5.00 13.69
CA LEU A 7 3.68 3.86 13.84
C LEU A 7 4.27 2.59 13.21
N LEU A 8 4.83 2.69 12.00
CA LEU A 8 5.45 1.57 11.30
C LEU A 8 6.65 1.01 12.06
N ASP A 9 7.54 1.87 12.56
CA ASP A 9 8.70 1.45 13.35
C ASP A 9 8.30 0.77 14.65
N LEU A 10 7.28 1.30 15.35
CA LEU A 10 6.77 0.70 16.57
C LEU A 10 6.14 -0.68 16.30
N CYS A 11 5.32 -0.81 15.26
CA CYS A 11 4.72 -2.08 14.87
C CYS A 11 5.79 -3.13 14.56
N ARG A 12 6.89 -2.72 13.90
CA ARG A 12 8.03 -3.60 13.60
C ARG A 12 8.75 -4.06 14.88
N GLN A 13 8.99 -3.16 15.84
CA GLN A 13 9.61 -3.50 17.14
C GLN A 13 8.76 -4.45 17.98
N LEU A 14 7.43 -4.35 17.86
CA LEU A 14 6.48 -5.17 18.63
C LEU A 14 6.01 -6.43 17.88
N HIS A 15 6.55 -6.71 16.69
CA HIS A 15 6.14 -7.84 15.84
C HIS A 15 4.63 -7.84 15.51
N LEU A 16 4.04 -6.66 15.34
CA LEU A 16 2.63 -6.50 15.01
C LEU A 16 2.39 -6.49 13.50
N GLN A 17 1.32 -7.16 13.07
CA GLN A 17 0.81 -7.03 11.70
C GLN A 17 0.03 -5.72 11.57
N LEU A 18 0.21 -5.04 10.44
CA LEU A 18 -0.48 -3.78 10.14
C LEU A 18 -1.37 -3.96 8.90
N LEU A 19 -2.65 -3.61 9.02
CA LEU A 19 -3.54 -3.40 7.90
C LEU A 19 -3.76 -1.90 7.75
N MET A 20 -3.34 -1.32 6.62
CA MET A 20 -3.46 0.10 6.34
C MET A 20 -4.36 0.32 5.13
N VAL A 21 -5.25 1.32 5.23
CA VAL A 21 -6.09 1.78 4.11
C VAL A 21 -5.68 3.21 3.79
N THR A 22 -5.14 3.41 2.60
CA THR A 22 -4.75 4.74 2.08
C THR A 22 -5.36 4.95 0.69
N PRO A 23 -5.67 6.20 0.31
CA PRO A 23 -5.82 6.54 -1.10
C PRO A 23 -4.56 6.15 -1.89
N SER A 24 -4.73 5.76 -3.15
CA SER A 24 -3.67 5.26 -4.03
C SER A 24 -2.46 6.19 -4.10
N ASP A 25 -2.70 7.50 -4.16
CA ASP A 25 -1.68 8.55 -4.33
C ASP A 25 -0.69 8.66 -3.15
N ASN A 26 -1.04 8.10 -1.99
CA ASN A 26 -0.25 8.19 -0.75
C ASN A 26 0.44 6.88 -0.37
N ILE A 27 0.37 5.84 -1.22
CA ILE A 27 0.94 4.52 -0.90
C ILE A 27 2.46 4.55 -0.74
N HIS A 28 3.15 5.45 -1.45
CA HIS A 28 4.61 5.67 -1.39
C HIS A 28 5.15 5.87 0.03
N ILE A 29 4.30 6.31 0.97
CA ILE A 29 4.67 6.53 2.37
C ILE A 29 4.92 5.22 3.11
N VAL A 30 4.34 4.11 2.64
CA VAL A 30 4.28 2.83 3.35
C VAL A 30 4.75 1.63 2.54
N GLU A 31 5.13 1.82 1.26
CA GLU A 31 5.60 0.74 0.38
C GLU A 31 6.71 -0.11 1.00
N ASP A 32 7.69 0.52 1.67
CA ASP A 32 8.81 -0.15 2.32
C ASP A 32 8.41 -1.03 3.52
N ALA A 33 7.18 -0.87 4.02
CA ALA A 33 6.71 -1.51 5.24
C ALA A 33 5.53 -2.48 5.02
N ILE A 34 5.08 -2.69 3.78
CA ILE A 34 3.99 -3.60 3.42
C ILE A 34 4.47 -4.68 2.46
N SER A 35 3.89 -5.88 2.56
CA SER A 35 4.25 -7.01 1.69
C SER A 35 3.23 -7.27 0.58
N TYR A 36 1.98 -6.86 0.80
CA TYR A 36 0.84 -7.05 -0.09
C TYR A 36 0.02 -5.76 -0.22
N VAL A 37 -0.53 -5.55 -1.41
CA VAL A 37 -1.43 -4.44 -1.74
C VAL A 37 -2.76 -5.01 -2.19
N HIS A 38 -3.83 -4.45 -1.63
CA HIS A 38 -5.22 -4.70 -2.00
C HIS A 38 -5.74 -3.46 -2.71
N TYR A 39 -5.56 -3.40 -4.03
CA TYR A 39 -5.96 -2.24 -4.82
C TYR A 39 -7.44 -2.37 -5.20
N VAL A 40 -8.25 -1.39 -4.79
CA VAL A 40 -9.69 -1.37 -5.05
C VAL A 40 -10.00 -0.22 -5.98
N GLU A 41 -10.62 -0.54 -7.12
CA GLU A 41 -11.13 0.48 -8.03
C GLU A 41 -12.59 0.25 -8.40
N ARG A 42 -13.22 1.33 -8.87
CA ARG A 42 -14.61 1.32 -9.28
C ARG A 42 -14.69 1.16 -10.80
N ARG A 43 -15.25 0.05 -11.29
CA ARG A 43 -15.55 -0.16 -12.72
C ARG A 43 -17.06 -0.16 -12.97
N GLY A 44 -17.58 0.90 -13.60
CA GLY A 44 -19.01 1.00 -13.94
C GLY A 44 -19.92 0.95 -12.71
N ASN A 45 -20.60 -0.18 -12.46
CA ASN A 45 -21.41 -0.47 -11.26
C ASN A 45 -20.86 -1.54 -10.28
N ALA A 46 -19.64 -2.05 -10.52
CA ALA A 46 -18.94 -2.95 -9.60
C ALA A 46 -17.71 -2.30 -8.93
N SER A 47 -17.36 -2.80 -7.73
CA SER A 47 -16.04 -2.62 -7.13
C SER A 47 -15.18 -3.81 -7.51
N VAL A 48 -13.96 -3.56 -7.99
CA VAL A 48 -13.01 -4.59 -8.40
C VAL A 48 -11.81 -4.53 -7.47
N LEU A 49 -11.41 -5.70 -6.97
CA LEU A 49 -10.27 -5.88 -6.07
C LEU A 49 -9.14 -6.57 -6.83
N TYR A 50 -7.93 -6.03 -6.69
CA TYR A 50 -6.70 -6.59 -7.18
C TYR A 50 -5.77 -6.86 -6.00
N ASP A 51 -5.46 -8.13 -5.78
CA ASP A 51 -4.56 -8.58 -4.74
C ASP A 51 -3.21 -8.88 -5.37
N MET A 52 -2.16 -8.19 -4.93
CA MET A 52 -0.83 -8.36 -5.50
C MET A 52 0.28 -8.14 -4.46
N PRO A 53 1.42 -8.84 -4.57
CA PRO A 53 2.62 -8.49 -3.81
C PRO A 53 3.07 -7.07 -4.12
N ILE A 54 3.70 -6.39 -3.16
CA ILE A 54 4.20 -5.01 -3.36
C ILE A 54 5.16 -4.89 -4.55
N VAL A 55 5.95 -5.93 -4.84
CA VAL A 55 6.89 -5.96 -5.97
C VAL A 55 6.17 -5.87 -7.32
N GLU A 56 5.03 -6.54 -7.45
CA GLU A 56 4.20 -6.49 -8.66
C GLU A 56 3.55 -5.12 -8.79
N TYR A 57 3.05 -4.56 -7.68
CA TYR A 57 2.51 -3.20 -7.63
C TYR A 57 3.54 -2.16 -8.08
N GLN A 58 4.77 -2.24 -7.57
CA GLN A 58 5.88 -1.35 -7.94
C GLN A 58 6.21 -1.46 -9.43
N THR A 59 6.27 -2.67 -9.97
CA THR A 59 6.57 -2.88 -11.40
C THR A 59 5.45 -2.33 -12.30
N ALA A 60 4.19 -2.56 -11.95
CA ALA A 60 3.05 -2.17 -12.78
C ALA A 60 2.79 -0.65 -12.77
N TYR A 61 3.04 0.02 -11.64
CA TYR A 61 2.64 1.43 -11.45
C TYR A 61 3.82 2.43 -11.38
N GLN A 62 5.05 2.03 -11.04
CA GLN A 62 6.22 2.95 -11.14
C GLN A 62 6.62 3.25 -12.59
N THR A 63 6.27 2.38 -13.53
CA THR A 63 6.53 2.59 -14.97
C THR A 63 5.53 3.53 -15.64
N SER A 64 4.58 4.09 -14.87
CA SER A 64 3.49 4.94 -15.36
C SER A 64 3.49 6.38 -14.84
N GLU A 65 4.52 6.79 -14.08
CA GLU A 65 4.80 8.21 -13.85
C GLU A 65 5.73 8.75 -14.98
N PRO A 66 5.41 9.89 -15.62
CA PRO A 66 6.27 10.54 -16.61
C PRO A 66 7.51 11.22 -16.01
#